data_AF-A0A0R2H9N2-F1
#
_entry.id   AF-A0A0R2H9N2-F1
#
_cell.length_a   1.000
_cell.length_b   1.000
_cell.length_c   1.000
_cell.angle_alpha   90.00
_cell.angle_beta   90.00
_cell.angle_gamma   90.00
#
_symmetry.space_group_name_H-M   'P 1'
#
loop_
_entity.id
_entity.type
_entity.pdbx_description
1 polymer ?
#
loop_
_entity_poly.entity_id
_entity_poly.type
_entity_poly.pdbx_seq_one_letter_code
_entity_poly.pdbx_strand_id
1 'polypeptide(L)'
;MDNNQFDPNNGSQSNGSFNSSQTGSYDAHSNAGNYNAYSQQNNYQNYDNNAQQYDQSNNFNSQQYNQPNDFGNNGGYVPPQGNGAYQPNGKMPFYKTTKGIIIIALALVLVLGVVYWGYNNIFGFTKIDLAKNISLNLTGESGTATASSINVKNTVDYDKSNEKASNFVKAISYRLNKYVGIKNGDKIKVTVIFSESLAKECKVKVTNAEKTVTVSGLAERFEDGSKVSSEVASKMKTDADTKMQQMVSSINGTTWEATPTFHSMYLAKTTSGNDYAIAVYDLKLLYKQTNKSVHYYVYTYCMTGINSNYAKNAKVWSGYTSVSIIGSNLYGYGNFLQTSDHRLISDESMIESTITNYRLFTGRTISKINA
;
A
#
# COMPACT_ATOMS: atom_id res chain seq x y z
N MET A 1 11.59 45.20 -60.55
CA MET A 1 11.89 44.91 -61.97
C MET A 1 12.73 43.64 -61.98
N ASP A 2 12.21 42.48 -62.35
CA ASP A 2 10.83 42.18 -62.77
C ASP A 2 10.32 40.83 -62.23
N ASN A 3 9.01 40.63 -62.29
CA ASN A 3 8.36 39.38 -61.92
C ASN A 3 8.57 38.31 -63.00
N ASN A 4 8.45 37.04 -62.60
CA ASN A 4 7.78 36.05 -63.45
C ASN A 4 7.00 35.06 -62.58
N GLN A 5 5.69 34.97 -62.83
CA GLN A 5 4.81 33.92 -62.33
C GLN A 5 4.49 32.96 -63.49
N PHE A 6 4.26 31.68 -63.18
CA PHE A 6 3.15 30.82 -63.64
C PHE A 6 3.53 29.37 -63.24
N ASP A 7 2.93 28.76 -62.20
CA ASP A 7 1.62 28.05 -62.12
C ASP A 7 1.64 26.61 -62.72
N PRO A 8 0.78 25.64 -62.28
CA PRO A 8 1.30 24.34 -61.83
C PRO A 8 0.51 23.12 -62.38
N ASN A 9 0.49 22.00 -61.61
CA ASN A 9 -0.27 20.74 -61.76
C ASN A 9 0.37 19.57 -62.54
N ASN A 10 1.17 18.76 -61.84
CA ASN A 10 0.89 17.33 -61.57
C ASN A 10 2.02 16.74 -60.68
N GLY A 11 1.79 15.79 -59.77
CA GLY A 11 0.52 15.19 -59.34
C GLY A 11 0.72 13.79 -58.73
N SER A 12 0.82 13.69 -57.40
CA SER A 12 0.68 12.42 -56.65
C SER A 12 0.36 12.69 -55.18
N GLN A 13 -0.28 11.73 -54.50
CA GLN A 13 -0.97 11.93 -53.23
C GLN A 13 -0.27 11.26 -52.04
N SER A 14 -0.25 11.95 -50.90
CA SER A 14 -0.33 11.31 -49.58
C SER A 14 -0.91 12.31 -48.57
N ASN A 15 -2.10 12.02 -48.04
CA ASN A 15 -2.80 12.92 -47.10
C ASN A 15 -2.43 12.59 -45.65
N GLY A 16 -2.14 13.64 -44.86
CA GLY A 16 -1.76 13.50 -43.45
C GLY A 16 -2.00 14.78 -42.64
N SER A 17 -3.17 15.42 -42.81
CA SER A 17 -3.53 16.61 -42.04
C SER A 17 -4.13 16.26 -40.68
N PHE A 18 -3.86 17.09 -39.68
CA PHE A 18 -4.48 17.00 -38.36
C PHE A 18 -5.96 17.41 -38.41
N ASN A 19 -6.79 16.78 -37.58
CA ASN A 19 -7.90 17.47 -36.93
C ASN A 19 -8.05 16.99 -35.49
N SER A 20 -8.46 17.88 -34.59
CA SER A 20 -8.50 17.66 -33.14
C SER A 20 -9.93 17.71 -32.60
N SER A 21 -10.60 16.56 -32.55
CA SER A 21 -11.72 16.33 -31.63
C SER A 21 -12.12 14.86 -31.57
N GLN A 22 -12.04 14.25 -30.38
CA GLN A 22 -13.12 13.48 -29.73
C GLN A 22 -12.64 12.85 -28.42
N THR A 23 -13.51 12.87 -27.41
CA THR A 23 -13.33 12.18 -26.13
C THR A 23 -13.65 10.70 -26.29
N GLY A 24 -12.63 9.84 -26.23
CA GLY A 24 -12.83 8.39 -26.23
C GLY A 24 -13.23 7.87 -24.85
N SER A 25 -14.42 7.28 -24.74
CA SER A 25 -14.80 6.45 -23.59
C SER A 25 -14.01 5.14 -23.60
N TYR A 26 -13.62 4.65 -22.42
CA TYR A 26 -13.14 3.28 -22.24
C TYR A 26 -14.25 2.47 -21.60
N ASP A 27 -15.10 1.86 -22.43
CA ASP A 27 -16.32 1.18 -21.98
C ASP A 27 -15.98 -0.10 -21.21
N ALA A 28 -16.31 -0.09 -19.91
CA ALA A 28 -16.16 -1.25 -19.04
C ALA A 28 -17.30 -2.25 -19.27
N HIS A 29 -17.03 -3.35 -19.99
CA HIS A 29 -17.93 -4.50 -20.03
C HIS A 29 -18.02 -5.20 -18.66
N SER A 30 -19.04 -4.85 -17.88
CA SER A 30 -19.56 -5.67 -16.80
C SER A 30 -21.09 -5.58 -16.76
N ASN A 31 -21.76 -6.72 -16.58
CA ASN A 31 -23.18 -6.88 -16.85
C ASN A 31 -24.05 -6.32 -15.72
N ALA A 32 -25.01 -5.46 -16.04
CA ALA A 32 -25.82 -4.71 -15.07
C ALA A 32 -27.01 -5.52 -14.51
N GLY A 33 -26.74 -6.38 -13.53
CA GLY A 33 -27.79 -7.05 -12.74
C GLY A 33 -28.44 -6.09 -11.72
N ASN A 34 -29.52 -5.43 -12.10
CA ASN A 34 -30.25 -4.49 -11.24
C ASN A 34 -31.09 -5.20 -10.15
N TYR A 35 -30.83 -4.91 -8.87
CA TYR A 35 -31.73 -5.24 -7.75
C TYR A 35 -31.73 -4.17 -6.65
N ASN A 36 -32.92 -3.89 -6.12
CA ASN A 36 -33.17 -2.80 -5.18
C ASN A 36 -32.52 -3.03 -3.81
N ALA A 37 -32.07 -1.93 -3.19
CA ALA A 37 -31.70 -1.91 -1.78
C ALA A 37 -32.96 -1.85 -0.90
N TYR A 38 -33.10 -2.79 0.03
CA TYR A 38 -33.95 -2.63 1.22
C TYR A 38 -33.06 -2.50 2.45
N SER A 39 -33.07 -1.32 3.07
CA SER A 39 -32.47 -1.10 4.37
C SER A 39 -33.36 -1.70 5.46
N GLN A 40 -32.78 -2.53 6.33
CA GLN A 40 -33.35 -2.82 7.64
C GLN A 40 -32.36 -2.41 8.74
N GLN A 41 -32.89 -1.76 9.77
CA GLN A 41 -32.12 -1.00 10.75
C GLN A 41 -32.03 -1.77 12.06
N ASN A 42 -30.82 -1.88 12.63
CA ASN A 42 -30.64 -2.45 13.97
C ASN A 42 -31.30 -1.56 15.02
N ASN A 43 -31.94 -2.17 16.02
CA ASN A 43 -32.22 -1.51 17.29
C ASN A 43 -32.08 -2.52 18.45
N TYR A 44 -31.55 -2.06 19.59
CA TYR A 44 -31.13 -2.89 20.72
C TYR A 44 -31.69 -2.31 22.03
N GLN A 45 -32.76 -2.91 22.57
CA GLN A 45 -33.26 -2.74 23.94
C GLN A 45 -34.18 -3.93 24.30
N ASN A 46 -34.44 -4.28 25.56
CA ASN A 46 -33.59 -4.37 26.75
C ASN A 46 -34.30 -5.35 27.73
N TYR A 47 -33.60 -5.95 28.70
CA TYR A 47 -34.27 -6.71 29.78
C TYR A 47 -34.76 -5.75 30.88
N ASP A 48 -35.97 -5.95 31.44
CA ASP A 48 -36.05 -6.48 32.82
C ASP A 48 -37.45 -6.98 33.29
N ASN A 49 -37.40 -7.85 34.30
CA ASN A 49 -38.38 -8.31 35.32
C ASN A 49 -39.83 -7.77 35.37
N ASN A 50 -40.80 -8.69 35.62
CA ASN A 50 -41.21 -9.02 37.01
C ASN A 50 -41.89 -10.42 37.10
N ALA A 51 -42.08 -10.94 38.31
CA ALA A 51 -42.40 -12.36 38.60
C ALA A 51 -43.72 -12.57 39.38
N GLN A 52 -44.17 -13.83 39.52
CA GLN A 52 -44.73 -14.30 40.80
C GLN A 52 -44.70 -15.83 41.02
N GLN A 53 -44.27 -16.19 42.23
CA GLN A 53 -44.55 -17.36 43.09
C GLN A 53 -45.11 -18.69 42.52
N TYR A 54 -44.47 -19.80 42.95
CA TYR A 54 -45.11 -20.85 43.76
C TYR A 54 -44.11 -21.35 44.84
N ASP A 55 -44.57 -22.06 45.86
CA ASP A 55 -43.89 -22.16 47.17
C ASP A 55 -43.36 -23.57 47.55
N GLN A 56 -42.53 -23.60 48.61
CA GLN A 56 -42.01 -24.68 49.50
C GLN A 56 -42.52 -26.14 49.38
N SER A 57 -41.79 -27.21 49.78
CA SER A 57 -40.58 -27.39 50.65
C SER A 57 -39.76 -28.63 50.20
N ASN A 58 -38.42 -28.71 50.31
CA ASN A 58 -37.59 -29.06 51.49
C ASN A 58 -38.09 -30.27 52.31
N ASN A 59 -37.27 -31.25 52.76
CA ASN A 59 -35.79 -31.43 52.76
C ASN A 59 -35.46 -32.98 52.74
N PHE A 60 -34.33 -33.61 53.11
CA PHE A 60 -33.05 -33.26 53.78
C PHE A 60 -31.98 -34.37 53.56
N ASN A 61 -30.68 -34.01 53.41
CA ASN A 61 -29.43 -34.74 53.78
C ASN A 61 -29.12 -36.20 53.29
N SER A 62 -27.88 -36.73 53.38
CA SER A 62 -26.51 -36.21 53.08
C SER A 62 -25.42 -37.27 53.40
N GLN A 63 -24.44 -37.51 52.50
CA GLN A 63 -23.10 -38.10 52.80
C GLN A 63 -23.07 -39.58 53.35
N GLN A 64 -22.00 -40.39 53.36
CA GLN A 64 -20.67 -40.42 52.68
C GLN A 64 -20.08 -41.87 52.70
N TYR A 65 -19.11 -42.16 51.82
CA TYR A 65 -17.98 -43.14 51.89
C TYR A 65 -18.13 -44.65 52.26
N ASN A 66 -17.55 -45.48 51.36
CA ASN A 66 -16.73 -46.71 51.50
C ASN A 66 -17.16 -48.03 52.22
N GLN A 67 -16.73 -49.11 51.54
CA GLN A 67 -16.49 -50.53 51.87
C GLN A 67 -15.55 -50.82 53.08
N PRO A 68 -15.27 -52.11 53.47
CA PRO A 68 -16.04 -53.38 53.35
C PRO A 68 -15.96 -54.31 54.60
N ASN A 69 -16.70 -55.45 54.62
CA ASN A 69 -16.21 -56.84 54.84
C ASN A 69 -17.26 -57.86 55.38
N ASP A 70 -16.93 -59.15 55.27
CA ASP A 70 -17.57 -60.36 55.82
C ASP A 70 -17.81 -60.30 57.35
N PHE A 71 -18.66 -61.13 58.00
CA PHE A 71 -18.95 -62.57 57.81
C PHE A 71 -20.41 -62.94 58.15
N GLY A 72 -20.91 -64.07 57.60
CA GLY A 72 -22.26 -64.60 57.86
C GLY A 72 -22.27 -65.92 58.64
N ASN A 73 -23.47 -66.47 58.89
CA ASN A 73 -23.67 -67.88 59.29
C ASN A 73 -25.10 -68.39 58.96
N ASN A 74 -25.24 -69.72 58.86
CA ASN A 74 -26.44 -70.60 58.89
C ASN A 74 -27.87 -70.02 58.67
N GLY A 75 -28.77 -70.71 57.96
CA GLY A 75 -28.74 -72.08 57.43
C GLY A 75 -30.14 -72.71 57.52
N GLY A 76 -30.53 -73.54 56.55
CA GLY A 76 -31.84 -74.22 56.56
C GLY A 76 -32.26 -74.79 55.20
N TYR A 77 -32.31 -76.12 55.09
CA TYR A 77 -32.74 -76.85 53.89
C TYR A 77 -33.55 -78.09 54.29
N VAL A 78 -34.83 -78.18 53.91
CA VAL A 78 -35.58 -79.44 53.73
C VAL A 78 -36.61 -79.26 52.60
N PRO A 79 -36.63 -80.14 51.57
CA PRO A 79 -37.63 -80.15 50.47
C PRO A 79 -38.55 -81.40 50.60
N PRO A 80 -39.27 -81.91 49.56
CA PRO A 80 -39.95 -81.32 48.38
C PRO A 80 -41.45 -81.74 48.28
N GLN A 81 -42.11 -81.42 47.14
CA GLN A 81 -43.10 -82.22 46.36
C GLN A 81 -44.40 -81.47 45.98
N GLY A 82 -45.03 -81.87 44.86
CA GLY A 82 -46.43 -81.53 44.51
C GLY A 82 -46.60 -80.78 43.19
N ASN A 83 -47.07 -81.46 42.13
CA ASN A 83 -47.28 -80.87 40.80
C ASN A 83 -48.38 -79.79 40.78
N GLY A 84 -48.12 -78.66 40.11
CA GLY A 84 -49.12 -77.71 39.62
C GLY A 84 -48.64 -77.11 38.29
N ALA A 85 -49.40 -77.28 37.22
CA ALA A 85 -48.96 -76.88 35.88
C ALA A 85 -49.15 -75.38 35.62
N TYR A 86 -48.08 -74.67 35.28
CA TYR A 86 -48.14 -73.31 34.74
C TYR A 86 -47.08 -73.09 33.65
N GLN A 87 -47.53 -72.84 32.43
CA GLN A 87 -46.72 -72.18 31.39
C GLN A 87 -47.00 -70.67 31.41
N PRO A 88 -46.00 -69.82 31.69
CA PRO A 88 -46.03 -68.42 31.29
C PRO A 88 -45.19 -68.22 30.02
N ASN A 89 -45.78 -67.59 29.00
CA ASN A 89 -45.08 -67.22 27.76
C ASN A 89 -44.00 -66.16 28.03
N GLY A 90 -42.78 -66.59 28.33
CA GLY A 90 -41.60 -65.75 28.46
C GLY A 90 -41.16 -65.12 27.13
N LYS A 91 -41.91 -64.12 26.66
CA LYS A 91 -41.48 -63.26 25.55
C LYS A 91 -40.13 -62.66 25.92
N MET A 92 -39.06 -63.06 25.23
CA MET A 92 -37.73 -62.49 25.47
C MET A 92 -37.80 -60.95 25.40
N PRO A 93 -37.13 -60.23 26.32
CA PRO A 93 -37.22 -58.77 26.35
C PRO A 93 -36.71 -58.21 25.02
N PHE A 94 -37.38 -57.17 24.51
CA PHE A 94 -37.27 -56.69 23.13
C PHE A 94 -35.82 -56.57 22.63
N TYR A 95 -34.94 -55.96 23.43
CA TYR A 95 -33.51 -55.76 23.14
C TYR A 95 -32.66 -57.04 23.03
N LYS A 96 -33.19 -58.21 23.42
CA LYS A 96 -32.58 -59.54 23.20
C LYS A 96 -33.23 -60.34 22.06
N THR A 97 -34.31 -59.83 21.47
CA THR A 97 -34.94 -60.46 20.28
C THR A 97 -34.25 -59.99 19.01
N THR A 98 -34.10 -60.87 18.00
CA THR A 98 -33.51 -60.49 16.71
C THR A 98 -34.18 -59.28 16.08
N LYS A 99 -35.52 -59.18 16.17
CA LYS A 99 -36.28 -58.03 15.68
C LYS A 99 -35.98 -56.74 16.45
N GLY A 100 -35.89 -56.79 17.78
CA GLY A 100 -35.57 -55.61 18.59
C GLY A 100 -34.11 -55.16 18.46
N ILE A 101 -33.17 -56.10 18.30
CA ILE A 101 -31.76 -55.78 17.98
C ILE A 101 -31.68 -55.03 16.64
N ILE A 102 -32.39 -55.50 15.60
CA ILE A 102 -32.47 -54.81 14.30
C ILE A 102 -33.07 -53.40 14.44
N ILE A 103 -34.16 -53.24 15.19
CA ILE A 103 -34.81 -51.94 15.39
C ILE A 103 -33.92 -50.96 16.18
N ILE A 104 -33.20 -51.44 17.20
CA ILE A 104 -32.22 -50.63 17.96
C ILE A 104 -31.04 -50.23 17.07
N ALA A 105 -30.54 -51.14 16.21
CA ALA A 105 -29.49 -50.83 15.25
C ALA A 105 -29.94 -49.78 14.22
N LEU A 106 -31.16 -49.88 13.69
CA LEU A 106 -31.73 -48.88 12.78
C LEU A 106 -31.91 -47.52 13.45
N ALA A 107 -32.36 -47.48 14.71
CA ALA A 107 -32.46 -46.25 15.49
C ALA A 107 -31.08 -45.60 15.73
N LEU A 108 -30.06 -46.40 16.05
CA LEU A 108 -28.68 -45.92 16.18
C LEU A 108 -28.12 -45.39 14.87
N VAL A 109 -28.36 -46.06 13.73
CA VAL A 109 -27.96 -45.58 12.40
C VAL A 109 -28.66 -44.26 12.05
N LEU A 110 -29.94 -44.09 12.39
CA LEU A 110 -30.65 -42.82 12.20
C LEU A 110 -30.08 -41.70 13.08
N VAL A 111 -29.82 -41.95 14.37
CA VAL A 111 -29.22 -40.96 15.28
C VAL A 111 -27.81 -40.58 14.81
N LEU A 112 -26.96 -41.56 14.47
CA LEU A 112 -25.63 -41.32 13.92
C LEU A 112 -25.70 -40.58 12.57
N GLY A 113 -26.68 -40.88 11.73
CA GLY A 113 -26.93 -40.17 10.47
C GLY A 113 -27.30 -38.70 10.68
N VAL A 114 -28.20 -38.40 11.63
CA VAL A 114 -28.58 -37.03 12.00
C VAL A 114 -27.42 -36.28 12.66
N VAL A 115 -26.64 -36.94 13.52
CA VAL A 115 -25.44 -36.36 14.15
C VAL A 115 -24.36 -36.07 13.10
N TYR A 116 -24.09 -36.99 12.17
CA TYR A 116 -23.13 -36.81 11.08
C TYR A 116 -23.56 -35.73 10.08
N TRP A 117 -24.85 -35.70 9.72
CA TRP A 117 -25.44 -34.66 8.87
C TRP A 117 -25.40 -33.29 9.55
N GLY A 118 -25.75 -33.21 10.84
CA GLY A 118 -25.65 -32.00 11.64
C GLY A 118 -24.20 -31.51 11.78
N TYR A 119 -23.26 -32.42 12.06
CA TYR A 119 -21.84 -32.11 12.11
C TYR A 119 -21.33 -31.55 10.77
N ASN A 120 -21.61 -32.23 9.66
CA ASN A 120 -21.17 -31.81 8.33
C ASN A 120 -21.83 -30.53 7.81
N ASN A 121 -23.02 -30.15 8.30
CA ASN A 121 -23.70 -28.91 7.89
C ASN A 121 -23.50 -27.73 8.86
N ILE A 122 -23.22 -27.97 10.14
CA ILE A 122 -23.10 -26.90 11.16
C ILE A 122 -21.64 -26.69 11.59
N PHE A 123 -20.85 -27.77 11.72
CA PHE A 123 -19.48 -27.73 12.25
C PHE A 123 -18.39 -27.87 11.17
N GLY A 124 -18.73 -28.43 10.00
CA GLY A 124 -17.82 -28.62 8.86
C GLY A 124 -17.37 -27.35 8.11
N PHE A 125 -17.33 -26.19 8.77
CA PHE A 125 -16.93 -24.91 8.19
C PHE A 125 -15.48 -24.53 8.54
N THR A 126 -14.62 -24.37 7.53
CA THR A 126 -13.27 -23.81 7.69
C THR A 126 -13.38 -22.32 8.05
N LYS A 127 -12.92 -21.94 9.24
CA LYS A 127 -12.82 -20.54 9.64
C LYS A 127 -11.62 -19.89 8.94
N ILE A 128 -11.83 -18.78 8.23
CA ILE A 128 -10.75 -18.06 7.53
C ILE A 128 -10.81 -16.58 7.90
N ASP A 129 -9.67 -16.04 8.29
CA ASP A 129 -9.48 -14.60 8.45
C ASP A 129 -8.92 -14.02 7.15
N LEU A 130 -9.73 -13.27 6.40
CA LEU A 130 -9.32 -12.66 5.14
C LEU A 130 -8.51 -11.38 5.35
N ALA A 131 -8.53 -10.81 6.55
CA ALA A 131 -7.95 -9.51 6.88
C ALA A 131 -6.55 -9.61 7.51
N LYS A 132 -6.30 -10.64 8.33
CA LYS A 132 -5.09 -10.91 9.12
C LYS A 132 -3.80 -10.39 8.46
N ASN A 133 -3.50 -10.88 7.27
CA ASN A 133 -2.22 -10.66 6.57
C ASN A 133 -2.27 -9.53 5.52
N ILE A 134 -3.31 -8.69 5.52
CA ILE A 134 -3.37 -7.51 4.64
C ILE A 134 -2.27 -6.50 5.01
N SER A 135 -1.63 -5.97 3.96
CA SER A 135 -0.70 -4.84 3.96
C SER A 135 -0.87 -4.04 2.67
N LEU A 136 -0.34 -2.81 2.65
CA LEU A 136 -0.35 -1.94 1.46
C LEU A 136 1.10 -1.66 1.04
N ASN A 137 1.43 -1.91 -0.22
CA ASN A 137 2.68 -1.46 -0.83
C ASN A 137 2.38 -0.23 -1.71
N LEU A 138 2.75 0.94 -1.20
CA LEU A 138 2.50 2.25 -1.83
C LEU A 138 3.83 2.90 -2.22
N THR A 139 3.81 3.65 -3.32
CA THR A 139 4.97 4.37 -3.85
C THR A 139 4.57 5.82 -4.20
N GLY A 140 5.56 6.68 -4.41
CA GLY A 140 5.36 8.12 -4.63
C GLY A 140 5.61 8.94 -3.37
N GLU A 141 5.04 10.14 -3.33
CA GLU A 141 5.29 11.13 -2.27
C GLU A 141 4.08 11.31 -1.35
N SER A 142 4.38 11.64 -0.09
CA SER A 142 3.42 11.95 0.97
C SER A 142 2.57 13.15 0.56
N GLY A 143 1.28 12.92 0.34
CA GLY A 143 0.30 13.92 -0.12
C GLY A 143 -0.04 13.84 -1.62
N THR A 144 0.71 13.10 -2.43
CA THR A 144 0.42 12.88 -3.87
C THR A 144 0.24 11.42 -4.25
N ALA A 145 0.71 10.48 -3.41
CA ALA A 145 0.63 9.05 -3.66
C ALA A 145 -0.80 8.56 -3.90
N THR A 146 -0.92 7.54 -4.74
CA THR A 146 -2.17 6.89 -5.12
C THR A 146 -2.17 5.42 -4.70
N ALA A 147 -3.36 4.84 -4.58
CA ALA A 147 -3.55 3.44 -4.25
C ALA A 147 -4.68 2.84 -5.09
N SER A 148 -4.63 1.54 -5.29
CA SER A 148 -5.65 0.72 -5.92
C SER A 148 -5.61 -0.70 -5.34
N SER A 149 -6.46 -1.61 -5.83
CA SER A 149 -6.47 -3.00 -5.38
C SER A 149 -5.14 -3.73 -5.60
N ILE A 150 -4.33 -3.37 -6.61
CA ILE A 150 -3.04 -4.03 -6.89
C ILE A 150 -1.96 -3.75 -5.83
N ASN A 151 -2.12 -2.64 -5.09
CA ASN A 151 -1.25 -2.24 -3.98
C ASN A 151 -1.48 -3.09 -2.72
N VAL A 152 -2.64 -3.75 -2.61
CA VAL A 152 -2.94 -4.65 -1.50
C VAL A 152 -2.12 -5.93 -1.65
N LYS A 153 -1.34 -6.27 -0.61
CA LYS A 153 -0.66 -7.56 -0.49
C LYS A 153 -1.27 -8.30 0.69
N ASN A 154 -1.76 -9.52 0.44
CA ASN A 154 -2.44 -10.34 1.42
C ASN A 154 -2.14 -11.82 1.15
N THR A 155 -1.57 -12.50 2.14
CA THR A 155 -1.38 -13.95 2.11
C THR A 155 -2.43 -14.58 3.00
N VAL A 156 -3.61 -14.87 2.46
CA VAL A 156 -4.70 -15.49 3.24
C VAL A 156 -4.23 -16.82 3.82
N ASP A 157 -4.54 -17.03 5.09
CA ASP A 157 -4.11 -18.18 5.89
C ASP A 157 -5.17 -19.28 5.82
N TYR A 158 -4.91 -20.32 5.04
CA TYR A 158 -5.82 -21.44 4.80
C TYR A 158 -5.08 -22.71 4.34
N ASP A 159 -5.72 -23.87 4.50
CA ASP A 159 -5.23 -25.14 3.95
C ASP A 159 -5.30 -25.14 2.41
N LYS A 160 -4.13 -25.08 1.78
CA LYS A 160 -3.99 -25.01 0.31
C LYS A 160 -4.30 -26.34 -0.40
N SER A 161 -4.41 -27.46 0.32
CA SER A 161 -4.88 -28.74 -0.24
C SER A 161 -6.40 -28.79 -0.37
N ASN A 162 -7.13 -27.96 0.38
CA ASN A 162 -8.57 -27.81 0.27
C ASN A 162 -8.94 -26.96 -0.95
N GLU A 163 -9.27 -27.61 -2.06
CA GLU A 163 -9.66 -26.96 -3.33
C GLU A 163 -10.82 -25.97 -3.16
N LYS A 164 -11.80 -26.27 -2.29
CA LYS A 164 -12.94 -25.38 -2.04
C LYS A 164 -12.50 -24.08 -1.36
N ALA A 165 -11.68 -24.18 -0.32
CA ALA A 165 -11.08 -23.00 0.32
C ALA A 165 -10.20 -22.22 -0.67
N SER A 166 -9.43 -22.93 -1.52
CA SER A 166 -8.60 -22.31 -2.56
C SER A 166 -9.44 -21.54 -3.58
N ASN A 167 -10.55 -22.10 -4.06
CA ASN A 167 -11.43 -21.47 -5.04
C ASN A 167 -12.17 -20.26 -4.44
N PHE A 168 -12.60 -20.33 -3.18
CA PHE A 168 -13.12 -19.17 -2.45
C PHE A 168 -12.08 -18.05 -2.34
N VAL A 169 -10.85 -18.36 -1.92
CA VAL A 169 -9.78 -17.37 -1.73
C VAL A 169 -9.32 -16.74 -3.06
N LYS A 170 -9.36 -17.47 -4.18
CA LYS A 170 -9.09 -16.91 -5.52
C LYS A 170 -10.14 -15.90 -5.98
N ALA A 171 -11.38 -15.98 -5.47
CA ALA A 171 -12.51 -15.15 -5.89
C ALA A 171 -12.67 -13.84 -5.09
N ILE A 172 -11.80 -13.58 -4.10
CA ILE A 172 -11.86 -12.34 -3.31
C ILE A 172 -11.22 -11.16 -4.05
N SER A 173 -11.72 -9.96 -3.80
CA SER A 173 -11.13 -8.70 -4.28
C SER A 173 -11.06 -7.66 -3.15
N TYR A 174 -10.51 -6.47 -3.44
CA TYR A 174 -10.21 -5.47 -2.40
C TYR A 174 -10.76 -4.09 -2.77
N ARG A 175 -11.42 -3.44 -1.81
CA ARG A 175 -11.86 -2.05 -1.86
C ARG A 175 -11.12 -1.24 -0.79
N LEU A 176 -10.75 -0.01 -1.11
CA LEU A 176 -10.08 0.92 -0.20
C LEU A 176 -11.05 2.07 0.14
N ASN A 177 -10.85 2.76 1.27
CA ASN A 177 -11.58 4.00 1.58
C ASN A 177 -10.91 5.28 1.01
N LYS A 178 -9.67 5.18 0.53
CA LYS A 178 -8.90 6.30 -0.06
C LYS A 178 -8.01 5.78 -1.18
N TYR A 179 -7.96 6.51 -2.30
CA TYR A 179 -7.28 6.13 -3.54
C TYR A 179 -6.27 7.17 -4.05
N VAL A 180 -6.36 8.43 -3.62
CA VAL A 180 -5.53 9.56 -4.08
C VAL A 180 -5.17 10.48 -2.93
N GLY A 181 -4.11 11.29 -3.10
CA GLY A 181 -3.68 12.27 -2.11
C GLY A 181 -3.23 11.64 -0.78
N ILE A 182 -2.63 10.45 -0.86
CA ILE A 182 -2.27 9.63 0.30
C ILE A 182 -0.96 10.13 0.91
N LYS A 183 -0.91 10.25 2.24
CA LYS A 183 0.23 10.74 3.00
C LYS A 183 0.60 9.81 4.15
N ASN A 184 1.82 9.96 4.67
CA ASN A 184 2.23 9.30 5.91
C ASN A 184 1.27 9.68 7.06
N GLY A 185 0.92 8.70 7.88
CA GLY A 185 -0.07 8.82 8.96
C GLY A 185 -1.54 8.59 8.54
N ASP A 186 -1.87 8.53 7.25
CA ASP A 186 -3.23 8.19 6.81
C ASP A 186 -3.64 6.78 7.27
N LYS A 187 -4.89 6.63 7.71
CA LYS A 187 -5.50 5.34 8.07
C LYS A 187 -6.39 4.84 6.93
N ILE A 188 -5.85 3.97 6.09
CA ILE A 188 -6.58 3.37 4.96
C ILE A 188 -7.27 2.10 5.43
N LYS A 189 -8.61 2.06 5.32
CA LYS A 189 -9.39 0.84 5.52
C LYS A 189 -9.42 0.04 4.22
N VAL A 190 -8.93 -1.19 4.28
CA VAL A 190 -9.05 -2.19 3.21
C VAL A 190 -10.20 -3.13 3.58
N THR A 191 -11.23 -3.17 2.75
CA THR A 191 -12.34 -4.13 2.82
C THR A 191 -12.09 -5.24 1.80
N VAL A 192 -12.11 -6.50 2.24
CA VAL A 192 -12.15 -7.67 1.36
C VAL A 192 -13.58 -7.89 0.89
N ILE A 193 -13.76 -7.92 -0.42
CA ILE A 193 -15.04 -8.18 -1.09
C ILE A 193 -15.04 -9.65 -1.51
N PHE A 194 -16.04 -10.40 -1.05
CA PHE A 194 -16.21 -11.83 -1.32
C PHE A 194 -17.70 -12.16 -1.48
N SER A 195 -18.02 -13.28 -2.13
CA SER A 195 -19.40 -13.76 -2.23
C SER A 195 -19.77 -14.62 -1.02
N GLU A 196 -20.86 -14.28 -0.33
CA GLU A 196 -21.42 -15.10 0.74
C GLU A 196 -21.93 -16.46 0.26
N SER A 197 -22.52 -16.54 -0.95
CA SER A 197 -23.01 -17.81 -1.48
C SER A 197 -21.85 -18.76 -1.78
N LEU A 198 -20.76 -18.24 -2.36
CA LEU A 198 -19.53 -19.00 -2.57
C LEU A 198 -18.88 -19.40 -1.24
N ALA A 199 -18.87 -18.52 -0.24
CA ALA A 199 -18.40 -18.87 1.11
C ALA A 199 -19.19 -20.06 1.69
N LYS A 200 -20.52 -20.04 1.56
CA LYS A 200 -21.41 -21.12 2.02
C LYS A 200 -21.17 -22.43 1.23
N GLU A 201 -21.05 -22.37 -0.09
CA GLU A 201 -20.79 -23.53 -0.98
C GLU A 201 -19.40 -24.17 -0.73
N CYS A 202 -18.39 -23.34 -0.52
CA CYS A 202 -17.02 -23.74 -0.21
C CYS A 202 -16.83 -24.15 1.27
N LYS A 203 -17.88 -24.06 2.10
CA LYS A 203 -17.86 -24.25 3.56
C LYS A 203 -16.80 -23.39 4.27
N VAL A 204 -16.68 -22.13 3.88
CA VAL A 204 -15.83 -21.13 4.53
C VAL A 204 -16.67 -20.22 5.42
N LYS A 205 -16.25 -20.05 6.68
CA LYS A 205 -16.76 -19.02 7.59
C LYS A 205 -15.73 -17.92 7.73
N VAL A 206 -15.97 -16.78 7.08
CA VAL A 206 -15.12 -15.59 7.23
C VAL A 206 -15.24 -15.05 8.66
N THR A 207 -14.11 -14.84 9.35
CA THR A 207 -14.07 -14.29 10.71
C THR A 207 -13.84 -12.78 10.74
N ASN A 208 -12.95 -12.27 9.87
CA ASN A 208 -12.74 -10.84 9.63
C ASN A 208 -12.55 -10.61 8.12
N ALA A 209 -13.02 -9.46 7.65
CA ALA A 209 -12.94 -9.04 6.25
C ALA A 209 -12.46 -7.58 6.07
N GLU A 210 -12.09 -6.88 7.15
CA GLU A 210 -11.58 -5.50 7.07
C GLU A 210 -10.31 -5.33 7.89
N LYS A 211 -9.34 -4.56 7.39
CA LYS A 211 -8.16 -4.12 8.13
C LYS A 211 -7.87 -2.65 7.86
N THR A 212 -7.59 -1.90 8.91
CA THR A 212 -7.04 -0.54 8.81
C THR A 212 -5.52 -0.63 8.79
N VAL A 213 -4.90 -0.03 7.77
CA VAL A 213 -3.46 0.09 7.61
C VAL A 213 -3.07 1.56 7.75
N THR A 214 -2.17 1.87 8.68
CA THR A 214 -1.55 3.20 8.77
C THR A 214 -0.45 3.28 7.70
N VAL A 215 -0.48 4.32 6.87
CA VAL A 215 0.53 4.57 5.83
C VAL A 215 1.81 5.15 6.44
N SER A 216 2.97 4.66 6.02
CA SER A 216 4.29 5.16 6.39
C SER A 216 5.32 4.88 5.27
N GLY A 217 6.45 5.59 5.31
CA GLY A 217 7.57 5.37 4.39
C GLY A 217 7.47 6.03 3.00
N LEU A 218 6.39 6.77 2.71
CA LEU A 218 6.31 7.60 1.50
C LEU A 218 7.36 8.73 1.56
N ALA A 219 7.87 9.13 0.39
CA ALA A 219 8.84 10.22 0.29
C ALA A 219 8.21 11.56 0.70
N GLU A 220 8.93 12.44 1.38
CA GLU A 220 8.37 13.72 1.84
C GLU A 220 9.12 14.88 1.17
N ARG A 221 8.39 15.77 0.48
CA ARG A 221 8.94 17.01 -0.07
C ARG A 221 9.28 17.96 1.07
N PHE A 222 10.47 18.54 1.04
CA PHE A 222 10.93 19.47 2.07
C PHE A 222 10.05 20.73 2.10
N GLU A 223 9.73 21.23 3.30
CA GLU A 223 8.97 22.48 3.49
C GLU A 223 9.76 23.67 2.96
N ASP A 224 11.03 23.74 3.34
CA ASP A 224 12.04 24.72 2.94
C ASP A 224 13.45 24.09 3.03
N GLY A 225 14.48 24.80 2.55
CA GLY A 225 15.87 24.31 2.51
C GLY A 225 16.48 23.94 3.87
N SER A 226 16.01 24.53 4.98
CA SER A 226 16.44 24.17 6.34
C SER A 226 15.92 22.81 6.80
N LYS A 227 14.89 22.25 6.15
CA LYS A 227 14.36 20.91 6.45
C LYS A 227 15.08 19.79 5.69
N VAL A 228 15.99 20.13 4.78
CA VAL A 228 16.84 19.13 4.11
C VAL A 228 17.82 18.57 5.14
N SER A 229 17.81 17.26 5.35
CA SER A 229 18.73 16.62 6.30
C SER A 229 20.18 16.71 5.81
N SER A 230 21.14 16.75 6.73
CA SER A 230 22.57 16.81 6.41
C SER A 230 23.03 15.64 5.53
N GLU A 231 22.45 14.44 5.69
CA GLU A 231 22.67 13.30 4.80
C GLU A 231 22.26 13.61 3.34
N VAL A 232 21.04 14.14 3.16
CA VAL A 232 20.52 14.47 1.82
C VAL A 232 21.28 15.64 1.22
N ALA A 233 21.58 16.68 2.01
CA ALA A 233 22.36 17.84 1.59
C ALA A 233 23.79 17.43 1.16
N SER A 234 24.45 16.57 1.95
CA SER A 234 25.77 16.01 1.60
C SER A 234 25.72 15.22 0.30
N LYS A 235 24.70 14.38 0.11
CA LYS A 235 24.56 13.55 -1.10
C LYS A 235 24.19 14.38 -2.33
N MET A 236 23.36 15.42 -2.17
CA MET A 236 23.13 16.44 -3.20
C MET A 236 24.42 17.13 -3.59
N LYS A 237 25.26 17.49 -2.60
CA LYS A 237 26.54 18.14 -2.83
C LYS A 237 27.52 17.24 -3.58
N THR A 238 27.63 15.96 -3.23
CA THR A 238 28.49 15.00 -3.97
C THR A 238 28.06 14.86 -5.43
N ASP A 239 26.76 14.80 -5.71
CA ASP A 239 26.23 14.70 -7.08
C ASP A 239 26.45 16.01 -7.86
N ALA A 240 26.29 17.17 -7.21
CA ALA A 240 26.56 18.49 -7.76
C ALA A 240 28.06 18.71 -8.05
N ASP A 241 28.94 18.32 -7.12
CA ASP A 241 30.40 18.41 -7.25
C ASP A 241 30.86 17.55 -8.43
N THR A 242 30.32 16.33 -8.56
CA THR A 242 30.59 15.43 -9.69
C THR A 242 30.23 16.10 -11.02
N LYS A 243 29.10 16.81 -11.07
CA LYS A 243 28.68 17.55 -12.27
C LYS A 243 29.52 18.80 -12.53
N MET A 244 29.95 19.51 -11.48
CA MET A 244 30.84 20.66 -11.61
C MET A 244 32.22 20.26 -12.12
N GLN A 245 32.77 19.12 -11.68
CA GLN A 245 34.03 18.61 -12.22
C GLN A 245 33.94 18.28 -13.71
N GLN A 246 32.84 17.67 -14.18
CA GLN A 246 32.60 17.47 -15.62
C GLN A 246 32.56 18.80 -16.41
N MET A 247 31.92 19.82 -15.85
CA MET A 247 31.85 21.16 -16.42
C MET A 247 33.23 21.81 -16.50
N VAL A 248 34.01 21.77 -15.43
CA VAL A 248 35.38 22.28 -15.36
C VAL A 248 36.32 21.54 -16.29
N SER A 249 36.20 20.23 -16.44
CA SER A 249 36.93 19.45 -17.46
C SER A 249 36.65 19.90 -18.90
N SER A 250 35.53 20.58 -19.18
CA SER A 250 35.22 21.15 -20.50
C SER A 250 35.69 22.60 -20.69
N ILE A 251 36.07 23.31 -19.62
CA ILE A 251 36.75 24.62 -19.68
C ILE A 251 38.27 24.44 -19.71
N ASN A 252 38.79 23.47 -18.96
CA ASN A 252 40.23 23.22 -18.82
C ASN A 252 40.86 22.82 -20.15
N GLY A 253 41.73 23.68 -20.68
CA GLY A 253 42.39 23.48 -21.96
C GLY A 253 43.69 24.27 -22.07
N THR A 254 44.06 24.64 -23.31
CA THR A 254 45.25 25.47 -23.60
C THR A 254 45.06 26.93 -23.19
N THR A 255 43.84 27.45 -23.32
CA THR A 255 43.50 28.86 -23.03
C THR A 255 43.22 29.10 -21.54
N TRP A 256 42.43 28.22 -20.93
CA TRP A 256 41.83 28.41 -19.61
C TRP A 256 42.18 27.30 -18.61
N GLU A 257 42.22 27.69 -17.35
CA GLU A 257 42.11 26.80 -16.19
C GLU A 257 40.97 27.29 -15.31
N ALA A 258 40.17 26.36 -14.80
CA ALA A 258 39.00 26.65 -13.98
C ALA A 258 39.10 25.89 -12.65
N THR A 259 38.97 26.61 -11.53
CA THR A 259 39.01 26.06 -10.17
C THR A 259 37.66 26.32 -9.49
N PRO A 260 36.81 25.29 -9.29
CA PRO A 260 35.51 25.45 -8.65
C PRO A 260 35.63 25.34 -7.13
N THR A 261 35.11 26.34 -6.41
CA THR A 261 34.93 26.30 -4.96
C THR A 261 33.44 26.24 -4.67
N PHE A 262 32.96 25.22 -3.96
CA PHE A 262 31.55 25.17 -3.53
C PHE A 262 31.24 26.34 -2.60
N HIS A 263 30.13 27.03 -2.86
CA HIS A 263 29.76 28.26 -2.16
C HIS A 263 28.49 28.08 -1.31
N SER A 264 27.40 27.65 -1.93
CA SER A 264 26.10 27.51 -1.26
C SER A 264 25.17 26.59 -2.06
N MET A 265 24.12 26.08 -1.40
CA MET A 265 23.07 25.33 -2.07
C MET A 265 21.68 25.87 -1.68
N TYR A 266 20.72 25.76 -2.59
CA TYR A 266 19.36 26.28 -2.45
C TYR A 266 18.32 25.25 -2.88
N LEU A 267 17.18 25.25 -2.19
CA LEU A 267 15.94 24.61 -2.60
C LEU A 267 15.07 25.67 -3.28
N ALA A 268 14.73 25.46 -4.56
CA ALA A 268 13.77 26.28 -5.30
C ALA A 268 12.43 25.54 -5.41
N LYS A 269 11.54 25.83 -4.45
CA LYS A 269 10.28 25.13 -4.22
C LYS A 269 9.15 25.64 -5.11
N THR A 270 8.30 24.73 -5.59
CA THR A 270 7.10 25.06 -6.38
C THR A 270 5.81 24.58 -5.71
N THR A 271 4.71 25.30 -5.96
CA THR A 271 3.35 24.89 -5.61
C THR A 271 2.89 23.70 -6.46
N SER A 272 3.35 23.59 -7.71
CA SER A 272 3.01 22.49 -8.64
C SER A 272 4.22 22.02 -9.45
N GLY A 273 4.32 20.69 -9.65
CA GLY A 273 5.47 20.05 -10.30
C GLY A 273 6.69 19.87 -9.39
N ASN A 274 7.87 19.74 -10.00
CA ASN A 274 9.10 19.35 -9.29
C ASN A 274 9.77 20.53 -8.57
N ASP A 275 10.24 20.27 -7.34
CA ASP A 275 11.23 21.12 -6.65
C ASP A 275 12.62 20.93 -7.25
N TYR A 276 13.49 21.93 -7.07
CA TYR A 276 14.86 21.92 -7.59
C TYR A 276 15.87 22.08 -6.46
N ALA A 277 16.95 21.31 -6.49
CA ALA A 277 18.17 21.62 -5.75
C ALA A 277 19.12 22.38 -6.70
N ILE A 278 19.72 23.46 -6.22
CA ILE A 278 20.62 24.34 -6.99
C ILE A 278 21.91 24.50 -6.17
N ALA A 279 23.05 24.13 -6.73
CA ALA A 279 24.36 24.26 -6.07
C ALA A 279 25.18 25.33 -6.79
N VAL A 280 25.67 26.30 -6.02
CA VAL A 280 26.44 27.45 -6.49
C VAL A 280 27.92 27.23 -6.17
N TYR A 281 28.77 27.60 -7.11
CA TYR A 281 30.22 27.53 -7.00
C TYR A 281 30.80 28.89 -7.38
N ASP A 282 31.77 29.37 -6.61
CA ASP A 282 32.69 30.40 -7.09
C ASP A 282 33.68 29.73 -8.06
N LEU A 283 33.67 30.18 -9.31
CA LEU A 283 34.52 29.62 -10.37
C LEU A 283 35.64 30.59 -10.71
N LYS A 284 36.82 30.36 -10.12
CA LYS A 284 38.04 31.05 -10.50
C LYS A 284 38.47 30.60 -11.90
N LEU A 285 38.68 31.55 -12.80
CA LEU A 285 39.13 31.33 -14.18
C LEU A 285 40.50 31.99 -14.38
N LEU A 286 41.53 31.19 -14.63
CA LEU A 286 42.89 31.63 -14.94
C LEU A 286 43.12 31.61 -16.46
N TYR A 287 43.42 32.78 -17.03
CA TYR A 287 43.83 32.92 -18.42
C TYR A 287 45.32 32.61 -18.58
N LYS A 288 45.65 31.42 -19.08
CA LYS A 288 47.02 30.87 -19.08
C LYS A 288 48.03 31.75 -19.80
N GLN A 289 47.64 32.43 -20.89
CA GLN A 289 48.56 33.25 -21.69
C GLN A 289 49.07 34.52 -20.98
N THR A 290 48.33 35.04 -19.99
CA THR A 290 48.68 36.29 -19.29
C THR A 290 48.79 36.13 -17.77
N ASN A 291 48.62 34.90 -17.27
CA ASN A 291 48.53 34.56 -15.84
C ASN A 291 47.49 35.38 -15.05
N LYS A 292 46.48 35.94 -15.72
CA LYS A 292 45.41 36.74 -15.08
C LYS A 292 44.29 35.83 -14.61
N SER A 293 43.93 35.94 -13.33
CA SER A 293 42.73 35.32 -12.78
C SER A 293 41.55 36.30 -12.75
N VAL A 294 40.36 35.80 -13.01
CA VAL A 294 39.07 36.38 -12.62
C VAL A 294 38.25 35.32 -11.88
N HIS A 295 37.08 35.67 -11.36
CA HIS A 295 36.15 34.70 -10.79
C HIS A 295 34.70 35.12 -11.06
N TYR A 296 33.81 34.14 -11.19
CA TYR A 296 32.37 34.36 -11.37
C TYR A 296 31.59 33.21 -10.74
N TYR A 297 30.39 33.47 -10.25
CA TYR A 297 29.52 32.43 -9.74
C TYR A 297 28.87 31.63 -10.88
N VAL A 298 28.92 30.31 -10.75
CA VAL A 298 28.26 29.35 -11.63
C VAL A 298 27.35 28.44 -10.80
N TYR A 299 26.41 27.76 -11.45
CA TYR A 299 25.53 26.81 -10.78
C TYR A 299 25.35 25.49 -11.53
N THR A 300 25.04 24.44 -10.78
CA THR A 300 24.43 23.21 -11.27
C THR A 300 23.06 23.05 -10.62
N TYR A 301 22.18 22.24 -11.21
CA TYR A 301 20.85 22.00 -10.62
C TYR A 301 20.34 20.57 -10.87
N CYS A 302 19.52 20.06 -9.96
CA CYS A 302 18.76 18.82 -10.14
C CYS A 302 17.27 19.09 -9.95
N MET A 303 16.44 18.44 -10.76
CA MET A 303 14.98 18.63 -10.80
C MET A 303 14.18 17.34 -10.54
N THR A 304 14.81 16.27 -10.03
CA THR A 304 14.15 14.95 -9.88
C THR A 304 14.35 14.33 -8.50
N GLY A 305 13.25 13.97 -7.83
CA GLY A 305 13.28 13.32 -6.52
C GLY A 305 13.90 14.15 -5.40
N ILE A 306 13.65 15.47 -5.40
CA ILE A 306 14.11 16.43 -4.38
C ILE A 306 13.20 16.32 -3.14
N ASN A 307 13.34 15.19 -2.43
CA ASN A 307 12.51 14.78 -1.30
C ASN A 307 13.34 13.92 -0.31
N SER A 308 12.75 13.51 0.82
CA SER A 308 13.44 12.71 1.85
C SER A 308 14.00 11.36 1.39
N ASN A 309 13.58 10.86 0.22
CA ASN A 309 14.14 9.65 -0.40
C ASN A 309 15.27 9.93 -1.41
N TYR A 310 15.75 11.18 -1.55
CA TYR A 310 16.82 11.57 -2.47
C TYR A 310 18.06 10.65 -2.33
N ALA A 311 18.55 10.45 -1.12
CA ALA A 311 19.81 9.73 -0.85
C ALA A 311 19.82 8.26 -1.33
N LYS A 312 18.64 7.65 -1.50
CA LYS A 312 18.50 6.23 -1.90
C LYS A 312 18.94 5.94 -3.34
N ASN A 313 19.04 6.96 -4.21
CA ASN A 313 19.43 6.79 -5.61
C ASN A 313 20.19 8.04 -6.09
N ALA A 314 21.34 7.87 -6.75
CA ALA A 314 22.04 8.98 -7.40
C ALA A 314 21.13 9.72 -8.41
N LYS A 315 21.26 11.04 -8.49
CA LYS A 315 20.49 11.87 -9.42
C LYS A 315 21.37 12.49 -10.49
N VAL A 316 20.79 12.71 -11.67
CA VAL A 316 21.43 13.48 -12.73
C VAL A 316 21.34 14.96 -12.38
N TRP A 317 22.49 15.62 -12.28
CA TRP A 317 22.59 17.07 -12.18
C TRP A 317 22.85 17.67 -13.56
N SER A 318 22.11 18.72 -13.87
CA SER A 318 22.18 19.48 -15.11
C SER A 318 23.13 20.66 -14.96
N GLY A 319 23.83 20.97 -16.05
CA GLY A 319 24.79 22.06 -16.12
C GLY A 319 25.67 21.95 -17.37
N TYR A 320 25.93 23.08 -18.01
CA TYR A 320 26.93 23.28 -19.04
C TYR A 320 27.54 24.67 -18.86
N THR A 321 28.82 24.82 -19.18
CA THR A 321 29.50 26.12 -19.15
C THR A 321 30.60 26.12 -20.19
N SER A 322 30.85 27.27 -20.79
CA SER A 322 32.03 27.49 -21.63
C SER A 322 32.47 28.95 -21.57
N VAL A 323 33.75 29.18 -21.87
CA VAL A 323 34.43 30.46 -21.70
C VAL A 323 35.15 30.81 -22.99
N SER A 324 34.94 32.02 -23.50
CA SER A 324 35.55 32.51 -24.74
C SER A 324 36.13 33.91 -24.57
N ILE A 325 37.12 34.25 -25.39
CA ILE A 325 37.68 35.59 -25.52
C ILE A 325 37.26 36.13 -26.89
N ILE A 326 36.68 37.33 -26.92
CA ILE A 326 36.37 38.05 -28.15
C ILE A 326 37.03 39.44 -28.04
N GLY A 327 38.06 39.68 -28.85
CA GLY A 327 38.94 40.84 -28.69
C GLY A 327 39.67 40.80 -27.35
N SER A 328 39.53 41.86 -26.54
CA SER A 328 40.06 41.94 -25.17
C SER A 328 39.07 41.48 -24.09
N ASN A 329 37.83 41.11 -24.47
CA ASN A 329 36.73 40.86 -23.54
C ASN A 329 36.51 39.37 -23.30
N LEU A 330 36.12 39.05 -22.07
CA LEU A 330 35.82 37.69 -21.61
C LEU A 330 34.31 37.44 -21.60
N TYR A 331 33.88 36.29 -22.11
CA TYR A 331 32.49 35.87 -22.17
C TYR A 331 32.32 34.48 -21.58
N GLY A 332 31.31 34.32 -20.72
CA GLY A 332 30.90 33.06 -20.12
C GLY A 332 29.50 32.68 -20.59
N TYR A 333 29.32 31.44 -21.02
CA TYR A 333 28.07 30.90 -21.57
C TYR A 333 27.55 29.74 -20.72
N GLY A 334 26.25 29.46 -20.80
CA GLY A 334 25.62 28.39 -20.02
C GLY A 334 25.30 28.84 -18.58
N ASN A 335 25.58 27.98 -17.60
CA ASN A 335 25.14 28.13 -16.21
C ASN A 335 26.05 29.03 -15.35
N PHE A 336 26.49 30.17 -15.90
CA PHE A 336 26.92 31.30 -15.07
C PHE A 336 25.70 31.97 -14.43
N LEU A 337 25.84 32.50 -13.21
CA LEU A 337 24.89 33.46 -12.67
C LEU A 337 25.07 34.79 -13.44
N GLN A 338 23.96 35.31 -13.94
CA GLN A 338 23.91 36.49 -14.80
C GLN A 338 22.80 37.44 -14.36
N THR A 339 23.08 38.74 -14.47
CA THR A 339 22.06 39.79 -14.34
C THR A 339 21.01 39.71 -15.46
N SER A 340 19.93 40.49 -15.34
CA SER A 340 18.92 40.63 -16.40
C SER A 340 19.46 41.25 -17.70
N ASP A 341 20.59 41.97 -17.64
CA ASP A 341 21.35 42.46 -18.80
C ASP A 341 22.55 41.57 -19.17
N HIS A 342 22.50 40.29 -18.80
CA HIS A 342 23.45 39.22 -19.18
C HIS A 342 24.90 39.40 -18.71
N ARG A 343 25.19 40.28 -17.75
CA ARG A 343 26.52 40.40 -17.14
C ARG A 343 26.79 39.23 -16.19
N LEU A 344 27.97 38.63 -16.30
CA LEU A 344 28.44 37.62 -15.34
C LEU A 344 28.59 38.23 -13.95
N ILE A 345 28.26 37.46 -12.91
CA ILE A 345 28.26 37.94 -11.52
C ILE A 345 29.48 37.41 -10.76
N SER A 346 30.21 38.32 -10.12
CA SER A 346 31.33 38.04 -9.21
C SER A 346 31.11 38.59 -7.79
N ASP A 347 29.94 39.17 -7.52
CA ASP A 347 29.55 39.70 -6.20
C ASP A 347 28.62 38.70 -5.49
N GLU A 348 28.99 38.28 -4.28
CA GLU A 348 28.23 37.32 -3.48
C GLU A 348 26.81 37.79 -3.17
N SER A 349 26.63 39.09 -2.91
CA SER A 349 25.35 39.70 -2.53
C SER A 349 24.29 39.58 -3.63
N MET A 350 24.72 39.36 -4.87
CA MET A 350 23.85 39.21 -6.04
C MET A 350 23.40 37.76 -6.28
N ILE A 351 23.92 36.76 -5.57
CA ILE A 351 23.61 35.34 -5.80
C ILE A 351 22.11 35.06 -5.60
N GLU A 352 21.56 35.42 -4.44
CA GLU A 352 20.19 35.03 -4.06
C GLU A 352 19.14 35.79 -4.87
N SER A 353 19.37 37.09 -5.11
CA SER A 353 18.53 37.90 -5.99
C SER A 353 18.57 37.42 -7.44
N THR A 354 19.72 36.93 -7.92
CA THR A 354 19.84 36.36 -9.27
C THR A 354 19.13 35.02 -9.37
N ILE A 355 19.34 34.09 -8.45
CA ILE A 355 18.67 32.78 -8.47
C ILE A 355 17.15 32.94 -8.40
N THR A 356 16.65 33.88 -7.59
CA THR A 356 15.21 34.17 -7.48
C THR A 356 14.61 34.72 -8.78
N ASN A 357 15.35 35.56 -9.50
CA ASN A 357 14.85 36.18 -10.75
C ASN A 357 15.15 35.35 -12.01
N TYR A 358 16.12 34.43 -11.98
CA TYR A 358 16.56 33.69 -13.15
C TYR A 358 15.46 32.81 -13.75
N ARG A 359 15.26 32.88 -15.08
CA ARG A 359 14.10 32.34 -15.83
C ARG A 359 13.71 30.88 -15.53
N LEU A 360 14.66 30.02 -15.17
CA LEU A 360 14.39 28.62 -14.81
C LEU A 360 13.73 28.46 -13.43
N PHE A 361 13.93 29.45 -12.55
CA PHE A 361 13.53 29.44 -11.15
C PHE A 361 12.54 30.55 -10.76
N THR A 362 12.30 31.54 -11.64
CA THR A 362 11.33 32.62 -11.42
C THR A 362 9.98 32.09 -10.95
N GLY A 363 9.41 32.71 -9.91
CA GLY A 363 8.13 32.29 -9.31
C GLY A 363 8.21 31.11 -8.34
N ARG A 364 9.41 30.64 -7.99
CA ARG A 364 9.65 29.64 -6.94
C ARG A 364 10.03 30.30 -5.61
N THR A 365 9.70 29.64 -4.50
CA THR A 365 10.24 30.02 -3.19
C THR A 365 11.67 29.50 -3.09
N ILE A 366 12.65 30.40 -3.11
CA ILE A 366 14.06 30.08 -2.89
C ILE A 366 14.33 30.01 -1.38
N SER A 367 15.08 29.01 -0.94
CA SER A 367 15.52 28.87 0.46
C SER A 367 16.88 28.17 0.53
N LYS A 368 17.78 28.62 1.41
CA LYS A 368 19.14 28.07 1.53
C LYS A 368 19.11 26.69 2.18
N ILE A 369 19.92 25.77 1.66
CA ILE A 369 20.13 24.42 2.20
C ILE A 369 21.40 24.44 3.07
N ASN A 370 21.34 23.76 4.22
CA ASN A 370 22.49 23.53 5.09
C ASN A 370 23.33 22.36 4.53
N ALA A 371 24.19 22.64 3.55
CA ALA A 371 24.99 21.69 2.75
C ALA A 371 26.50 21.94 2.83
#